data_AF-A0A834NNK8-F1
#
_entry.id   AF-A0A834NNK8-F1
#
_cell.length_a   1.000
_cell.length_b   1.000
_cell.length_c   1.000
_cell.angle_alpha   90.00
_cell.angle_beta   90.00
_cell.angle_gamma   90.00
#
_symmetry.space_group_name_H-M   'P 1'
#
loop_
_entity.id
_entity.type
_entity.pdbx_description
1 polymer ?
#
loop_
_entity_poly.entity_id
_entity_poly.type
_entity_poly.pdbx_seq_one_letter_code
_entity_poly.pdbx_strand_id
1 'polypeptide(L)'
;MATSVKERTILAVDTLVKYDNPILVTTHPEKIRKEPMLGKISTAICKVQTTTPTTDVRLETVEILNGILPPKEWEEDGQIWTQQVSSTPATRLDVINLQEQLDMKLQQRQARETGICPVRRELYTQCFDELIRQVTINCAERGLLLLRVRDEIKMTLAAYQTLYQSSIAFGMRKALQAEQGKEDLIAIADELRQQKTELENTLTELRHKFDLAEKRAAELKEAEEKKYTEEIQFLKKTNLQLKTQLEGIIAPKK
;
A
#
# COMPACT_ATOMS: atom_id res chain seq x y z
N MET A 1 -47.77 -39.93 7.39
CA MET A 1 -46.71 -38.92 7.64
C MET A 1 -45.49 -39.33 6.83
N ALA A 2 -45.27 -38.68 5.69
CA ALA A 2 -44.14 -38.97 4.82
C ALA A 2 -42.90 -38.27 5.37
N THR A 3 -41.89 -39.05 5.75
CA THR A 3 -40.59 -38.55 6.18
C THR A 3 -39.86 -38.01 4.96
N SER A 4 -39.76 -36.69 4.88
CA SER A 4 -38.91 -35.97 3.93
C SER A 4 -37.46 -36.42 4.12
N VAL A 5 -36.94 -37.11 3.11
CA VAL A 5 -35.50 -37.28 2.91
C VAL A 5 -34.95 -35.88 2.66
N LYS A 6 -34.36 -35.27 3.69
CA LYS A 6 -33.54 -34.09 3.50
C LYS A 6 -32.29 -34.54 2.73
N GLU A 7 -32.30 -34.35 1.42
CA GLU A 7 -31.06 -34.12 0.68
C GLU A 7 -30.34 -32.97 1.39
N ARG A 8 -29.34 -33.31 2.21
CA ARG A 8 -28.40 -32.32 2.72
C ARG A 8 -27.63 -31.83 1.50
N THR A 9 -28.06 -30.68 0.99
CA THR A 9 -27.37 -29.93 -0.06
C THR A 9 -26.00 -29.56 0.49
N ILE A 10 -25.01 -30.40 0.21
CA ILE A 10 -23.60 -30.01 0.32
C ILE A 10 -23.51 -28.72 -0.52
N LEU A 11 -23.07 -27.64 0.11
CA LEU A 11 -22.73 -26.38 -0.56
C LEU A 11 -22.03 -26.76 -1.86
N ALA A 12 -22.70 -26.56 -3.00
CA ALA A 12 -22.13 -26.81 -4.30
C ALA A 12 -20.82 -26.03 -4.31
N VAL A 13 -19.70 -26.73 -4.18
CA VAL A 13 -18.40 -26.12 -4.02
C VAL A 13 -18.24 -25.28 -5.27
N ASP A 14 -18.21 -23.95 -5.09
CA ASP A 14 -18.33 -22.97 -6.17
C ASP A 14 -17.04 -22.96 -6.99
N THR A 15 -16.82 -24.06 -7.71
CA THR A 15 -15.61 -24.40 -8.43
C THR A 15 -15.95 -24.76 -9.86
N LEU A 16 -15.02 -24.51 -10.77
CA LEU A 16 -15.09 -24.96 -12.17
C LEU A 16 -14.44 -26.34 -12.37
N VAL A 17 -13.69 -26.83 -11.38
CA VAL A 17 -13.01 -28.12 -11.44
C VAL A 17 -13.99 -29.25 -11.14
N LYS A 18 -13.96 -30.31 -11.94
CA LYS A 18 -14.82 -31.47 -11.76
C LYS A 18 -14.25 -32.42 -10.69
N TYR A 19 -14.99 -32.57 -9.60
CA TYR A 19 -14.68 -33.50 -8.51
C TYR A 19 -15.63 -34.69 -8.53
N ASP A 20 -15.17 -35.83 -8.00
CA ASP A 20 -16.03 -36.98 -7.73
C ASP A 20 -16.84 -36.78 -6.44
N ASN A 21 -17.76 -37.69 -6.15
CA ASN A 21 -18.52 -37.65 -4.91
C ASN A 21 -17.58 -37.86 -3.69
N PRO A 22 -17.79 -37.14 -2.58
CA PRO A 22 -16.97 -37.30 -1.40
C PRO A 22 -17.09 -38.70 -0.80
N ILE A 23 -15.97 -39.23 -0.33
CA ILE A 23 -15.84 -40.56 0.26
C ILE A 23 -15.45 -40.40 1.74
N LEU A 24 -16.09 -41.17 2.61
CA LEU A 24 -15.79 -41.22 4.04
C LEU A 24 -14.52 -42.05 4.29
N VAL A 25 -13.50 -41.44 4.90
CA VAL A 25 -12.20 -42.10 5.13
C VAL A 25 -12.08 -42.69 6.53
N THR A 26 -12.71 -42.09 7.55
CA THR A 26 -12.66 -42.61 8.93
C THR A 26 -13.99 -42.42 9.66
N THR A 27 -14.51 -43.50 10.24
CA THR A 27 -15.41 -43.42 11.40
C THR A 27 -14.54 -43.61 12.63
N HIS A 28 -14.58 -42.71 13.61
CA HIS A 28 -14.12 -43.09 14.95
C HIS A 28 -15.15 -44.09 15.49
N PRO A 29 -14.82 -45.39 15.68
CA PRO A 29 -15.72 -46.25 16.40
C PRO A 29 -15.73 -45.74 17.84
N GLU A 30 -16.88 -45.28 18.33
CA GLU A 30 -17.07 -45.05 19.75
C GLU A 30 -16.65 -46.32 20.51
N LYS A 31 -15.66 -46.16 21.39
CA LYS A 31 -15.13 -47.23 22.25
C LYS A 31 -16.25 -47.77 23.15
N ILE A 32 -16.83 -48.91 22.77
CA ILE A 32 -17.50 -49.80 23.72
C ILE A 32 -16.45 -50.76 24.30
N ARG A 33 -16.43 -50.87 25.63
CA ARG A 33 -15.46 -51.61 26.44
C ARG A 33 -15.66 -53.13 26.31
N LYS A 34 -14.54 -53.82 26.03
CA LYS A 34 -14.10 -55.20 26.40
C LYS A 34 -15.13 -56.32 26.63
N GLU A 35 -14.91 -57.45 25.93
CA GLU A 35 -14.52 -58.73 26.55
C GLU A 35 -13.74 -59.62 25.54
N PRO A 36 -12.81 -60.51 25.98
CA PRO A 36 -11.92 -61.27 25.10
C PRO A 36 -12.38 -62.73 24.93
N MET A 37 -12.29 -63.29 23.71
CA MET A 37 -12.25 -64.74 23.52
C MET A 37 -11.31 -65.16 22.40
N LEU A 38 -10.60 -66.25 22.68
CA LEU A 38 -9.50 -66.87 21.95
C LEU A 38 -9.83 -67.27 20.49
N GLY A 39 -8.84 -67.03 19.63
CA GLY A 39 -8.19 -68.08 18.84
C GLY A 39 -8.92 -68.62 17.61
N LYS A 40 -8.37 -68.31 16.43
CA LYS A 40 -7.96 -69.32 15.42
C LYS A 40 -7.09 -68.69 14.34
N ILE A 41 -5.91 -69.29 14.20
CA ILE A 41 -5.00 -69.13 13.06
C ILE A 41 -5.69 -69.72 11.84
N SER A 42 -5.76 -68.96 10.75
CA SER A 42 -6.07 -69.50 9.42
C SER A 42 -5.36 -68.67 8.37
N THR A 43 -4.29 -69.27 7.88
CA THR A 43 -3.50 -68.94 6.70
C THR A 43 -4.42 -68.82 5.48
N ALA A 44 -4.39 -67.70 4.78
CA ALA A 44 -5.06 -67.54 3.48
C ALA A 44 -4.22 -66.66 2.54
N ILE A 45 -3.28 -67.34 1.85
CA ILE A 45 -2.98 -67.23 0.42
C ILE A 45 -3.11 -65.82 -0.20
N CYS A 46 -1.96 -65.23 -0.49
CA CYS A 46 -1.78 -64.20 -1.51
C CYS A 46 -2.39 -64.68 -2.84
N LYS A 47 -3.60 -64.23 -3.17
CA LYS A 47 -4.08 -64.23 -4.55
C LYS A 47 -3.48 -63.02 -5.24
N VAL A 48 -2.38 -63.24 -5.96
CA VAL A 48 -1.93 -62.35 -7.03
C VAL A 48 -3.05 -62.32 -8.06
N GLN A 49 -3.88 -61.27 -8.01
CA GLN A 49 -4.81 -60.98 -9.10
C GLN A 49 -3.98 -60.40 -10.24
N THR A 50 -3.94 -61.13 -11.34
CA THR A 50 -3.49 -60.65 -12.65
C THR A 50 -4.34 -59.44 -13.03
N THR A 51 -3.80 -58.24 -12.83
CA THR A 51 -4.42 -56.99 -13.26
C THR A 51 -4.33 -56.88 -14.79
N THR A 52 -5.46 -56.58 -15.42
CA THR A 52 -5.51 -56.20 -16.83
C THR A 52 -4.78 -54.87 -17.05
N PRO A 53 -4.03 -54.69 -18.16
CA PRO A 53 -3.20 -53.50 -18.40
C PRO A 53 -3.99 -52.18 -18.42
N THR A 54 -5.29 -52.22 -18.66
CA THR A 54 -6.21 -51.07 -18.64
C THR A 54 -6.55 -50.55 -17.24
N THR A 55 -6.43 -51.38 -16.19
CA THR A 55 -6.67 -50.95 -14.81
C THR A 55 -5.48 -50.17 -14.27
N ASP A 56 -4.27 -50.57 -14.67
CA ASP A 56 -3.00 -49.97 -14.26
C ASP A 56 -2.89 -48.51 -14.72
N VAL A 57 -3.13 -48.26 -16.01
CA VAL A 57 -3.09 -46.90 -16.61
C VAL A 57 -4.10 -45.94 -15.95
N ARG A 58 -5.26 -46.45 -15.51
CA ARG A 58 -6.26 -45.62 -14.81
C ARG A 58 -5.81 -45.26 -13.40
N LEU A 59 -5.16 -46.17 -12.69
CA LEU A 59 -4.60 -45.90 -11.36
C LEU A 59 -3.46 -44.88 -11.46
N GLU A 60 -2.54 -45.06 -12.41
CA GLU A 60 -1.45 -44.10 -12.69
C GLU A 60 -2.01 -42.70 -12.99
N THR A 61 -3.06 -42.61 -13.81
CA THR A 61 -3.72 -41.32 -14.12
C THR A 61 -4.29 -40.66 -12.87
N VAL A 62 -4.93 -41.43 -11.98
CA VAL A 62 -5.48 -40.92 -10.71
C VAL A 62 -4.37 -40.42 -9.80
N GLU A 63 -3.26 -41.15 -9.69
CA GLU A 63 -2.10 -40.75 -8.90
C GLU A 63 -1.49 -39.45 -9.41
N ILE A 64 -1.32 -39.32 -10.73
CA ILE A 64 -0.84 -38.09 -11.36
C ILE A 64 -1.81 -36.93 -11.10
N LEU A 65 -3.12 -37.15 -11.29
CA LEU A 65 -4.13 -36.13 -11.02
C LEU A 65 -4.11 -35.64 -9.57
N ASN A 66 -3.95 -36.55 -8.60
CA ASN A 66 -3.83 -36.21 -7.18
C ASN A 66 -2.53 -35.43 -6.88
N GLY A 67 -1.45 -35.66 -7.64
CA GLY A 67 -0.23 -34.87 -7.56
C GLY A 67 -0.38 -33.46 -8.14
N ILE A 68 -1.17 -33.30 -9.21
CA ILE A 68 -1.41 -31.99 -9.86
C ILE A 68 -2.42 -31.15 -9.07
N LEU A 69 -3.50 -31.77 -8.62
CA LEU A 69 -4.62 -31.18 -7.90
C LEU A 69 -4.95 -32.06 -6.69
N PRO A 70 -4.38 -31.72 -5.51
CA PRO A 70 -4.58 -32.51 -4.30
C PRO A 70 -6.06 -32.69 -3.95
N PRO A 71 -6.45 -33.88 -3.43
CA PRO A 71 -7.79 -34.11 -2.91
C PRO A 71 -8.14 -33.10 -1.82
N LYS A 72 -9.42 -32.72 -1.78
CA LYS A 72 -9.94 -31.88 -0.69
C LYS A 72 -10.30 -32.78 0.48
N GLU A 73 -9.91 -32.39 1.68
CA GLU A 73 -10.23 -33.11 2.91
C GLU A 73 -10.91 -32.17 3.90
N TRP A 74 -11.98 -32.62 4.53
CA TRP A 74 -12.67 -31.88 5.59
C TRP A 74 -13.27 -32.80 6.64
N GLU A 75 -13.50 -32.25 7.83
CA GLU A 75 -14.18 -32.92 8.92
C GLU A 75 -15.61 -32.40 9.04
N GLU A 76 -16.58 -33.31 9.09
CA GLU A 76 -17.99 -32.98 9.32
C GLU A 76 -18.57 -34.01 10.30
N ASP A 77 -19.21 -33.55 11.39
CA ASP A 77 -19.81 -34.42 12.41
C ASP A 77 -18.84 -35.49 13.00
N GLY A 78 -17.54 -35.15 13.15
CA GLY A 78 -16.51 -36.07 13.66
C GLY A 78 -16.07 -37.15 12.66
N GLN A 79 -16.42 -36.98 11.38
CA GLN A 79 -16.09 -37.86 10.27
C GLN A 79 -15.20 -37.13 9.26
N ILE A 80 -14.15 -37.80 8.79
CA ILE A 80 -13.24 -37.25 7.79
C ILE A 80 -13.71 -37.66 6.40
N TRP A 81 -13.99 -36.66 5.57
CA TRP A 81 -14.39 -36.80 4.18
C TRP A 81 -13.26 -36.37 3.26
N THR A 82 -13.05 -37.14 2.20
CA THR A 82 -12.08 -36.81 1.15
C THR A 82 -12.79 -36.78 -0.20
N GLN A 83 -12.50 -35.76 -0.99
CA GLN A 83 -13.02 -35.58 -2.34
C GLN A 83 -11.87 -35.47 -3.34
N GLN A 84 -11.80 -36.46 -4.22
CA GLN A 84 -10.80 -36.52 -5.29
C GLN A 84 -11.28 -35.83 -6.55
N VAL A 85 -10.31 -35.40 -7.36
CA VAL A 85 -10.57 -34.84 -8.68
C VAL A 85 -11.02 -35.96 -9.61
N SER A 86 -12.04 -35.70 -10.43
CA SER A 86 -12.64 -36.73 -11.26
C SER A 86 -11.65 -37.22 -12.33
N SER A 87 -11.49 -38.53 -12.44
CA SER A 87 -10.71 -39.16 -13.52
C SER A 87 -11.53 -39.39 -14.80
N THR A 88 -12.79 -38.95 -14.81
CA THR A 88 -13.68 -39.11 -15.97
C THR A 88 -13.21 -38.26 -17.16
N PRO A 89 -13.00 -38.86 -18.34
CA PRO A 89 -12.66 -38.12 -19.56
C PRO A 89 -13.76 -37.12 -19.92
N ALA A 90 -13.37 -35.94 -20.42
CA ALA A 90 -14.31 -34.91 -20.84
C ALA A 90 -14.77 -35.12 -22.28
N THR A 91 -16.06 -34.87 -22.52
CA THR A 91 -16.66 -34.82 -23.84
C THR A 91 -16.65 -33.39 -24.40
N ARG A 92 -16.95 -33.22 -25.70
CA ARG A 92 -17.12 -31.89 -26.30
C ARG A 92 -18.20 -31.06 -25.60
N LEU A 93 -19.27 -31.71 -25.14
CA LEU A 93 -20.35 -31.03 -24.42
C LEU A 93 -19.87 -30.53 -23.05
N ASP A 94 -19.04 -31.30 -22.34
CA ASP A 94 -18.47 -30.88 -21.05
C ASP A 94 -17.61 -29.62 -21.19
N VAL A 95 -16.85 -29.50 -22.28
CA VAL A 95 -16.04 -28.30 -22.56
C VAL A 95 -16.91 -27.08 -22.84
N ILE A 96 -18.01 -27.25 -23.58
CA ILE A 96 -18.98 -26.16 -23.82
C ILE A 96 -19.62 -25.72 -22.50
N ASN A 97 -20.06 -26.67 -21.68
CA ASN A 97 -20.64 -26.38 -20.37
C ASN A 97 -19.65 -25.66 -19.44
N LEU A 98 -18.37 -26.03 -19.46
CA LEU A 98 -17.32 -25.35 -18.70
C LEU A 98 -17.17 -23.89 -19.13
N GLN A 99 -17.18 -23.61 -20.43
CA GLN A 99 -17.12 -22.25 -20.95
C GLN A 99 -18.34 -21.44 -20.48
N GLU A 100 -19.55 -21.96 -20.66
CA GLU A 100 -20.79 -21.30 -20.24
C GLU A 100 -20.81 -21.04 -18.72
N GLN A 101 -20.34 -21.98 -17.91
CA GLN A 101 -20.22 -21.81 -16.46
C GLN A 101 -19.21 -20.73 -16.08
N LEU A 102 -18.06 -20.68 -16.77
CA LEU A 102 -17.07 -19.63 -16.55
C LEU A 102 -17.67 -18.25 -16.87
N ASP A 103 -18.29 -18.10 -18.03
CA ASP A 103 -18.90 -16.85 -18.48
C ASP A 103 -20.01 -16.40 -17.51
N MET A 104 -20.89 -17.33 -17.12
CA MET A 104 -21.94 -17.09 -16.13
C MET A 104 -21.34 -16.63 -14.80
N LYS A 105 -20.31 -17.29 -14.27
CA LYS A 105 -19.69 -16.92 -12.99
C LYS A 105 -18.96 -15.58 -13.08
N LEU A 106 -18.30 -15.27 -14.19
CA LEU A 106 -17.67 -13.96 -14.43
C LEU A 106 -18.71 -12.84 -14.37
N GLN A 107 -19.87 -13.04 -15.01
CA GLN A 107 -20.97 -12.07 -15.00
C GLN A 107 -21.62 -11.95 -13.62
N GLN A 108 -21.97 -13.07 -12.98
CA GLN A 108 -22.60 -13.10 -11.66
C GLN A 108 -21.74 -12.45 -10.59
N ARG A 109 -20.43 -12.71 -10.60
CA ARG A 109 -19.47 -12.11 -9.67
C ARG A 109 -18.94 -10.74 -10.13
N GLN A 110 -19.51 -10.17 -11.20
CA GLN A 110 -19.18 -8.85 -11.75
C GLN A 110 -17.67 -8.64 -11.95
N ALA A 111 -17.01 -9.63 -12.56
CA ALA A 111 -15.58 -9.56 -12.84
C ALA A 111 -15.29 -8.43 -13.84
N ARG A 112 -14.20 -7.67 -13.61
CA ARG A 112 -13.79 -6.59 -14.51
C ARG A 112 -13.16 -7.16 -15.78
N GLU A 113 -13.56 -6.64 -16.94
CA GLU A 113 -13.01 -7.01 -18.24
C GLU A 113 -11.59 -6.49 -18.45
N THR A 114 -11.27 -5.32 -17.89
CA THR A 114 -9.96 -4.66 -18.04
C THR A 114 -9.30 -4.43 -16.69
N GLY A 115 -7.96 -4.35 -16.70
CA GLY A 115 -7.15 -4.16 -15.49
C GLY A 115 -7.10 -5.39 -14.56
N ILE A 116 -6.55 -5.18 -13.36
CA ILE A 116 -6.36 -6.23 -12.37
C ILE A 116 -7.71 -6.55 -11.70
N CYS A 117 -8.11 -7.82 -11.72
CA CYS A 117 -9.35 -8.31 -11.11
C CYS A 117 -9.11 -9.64 -10.38
N PRO A 118 -9.27 -9.70 -9.04
CA PRO A 118 -9.07 -10.92 -8.26
C PRO A 118 -10.08 -12.03 -8.62
N VAL A 119 -11.36 -11.67 -8.77
CA VAL A 119 -12.43 -12.60 -9.15
C VAL A 119 -12.14 -13.27 -10.48
N ARG A 120 -11.76 -12.46 -11.48
CA ARG A 120 -11.35 -12.99 -12.79
C ARG A 120 -10.14 -13.90 -12.65
N ARG A 121 -9.10 -13.47 -11.94
CA ARG A 121 -7.89 -14.27 -11.73
C ARG A 121 -8.20 -15.63 -11.11
N GLU A 122 -9.06 -15.65 -10.10
CA GLU A 122 -9.51 -16.87 -9.40
C GLU A 122 -10.25 -17.80 -10.37
N LEU A 123 -11.28 -17.31 -11.07
CA LEU A 123 -12.07 -18.12 -12.00
C LEU A 123 -11.24 -18.67 -13.17
N TYR A 124 -10.33 -17.88 -13.73
CA TYR A 124 -9.41 -18.36 -14.78
C TYR A 124 -8.40 -19.38 -14.24
N THR A 125 -7.99 -19.27 -12.98
CA THR A 125 -7.12 -20.26 -12.34
C THR A 125 -7.86 -21.59 -12.19
N GLN A 126 -9.10 -21.56 -11.69
CA GLN A 126 -9.93 -22.76 -11.59
C GLN A 126 -10.23 -23.38 -12.96
N CYS A 127 -10.54 -22.57 -13.98
CA CYS A 127 -10.74 -23.04 -15.34
C CYS A 127 -9.46 -23.70 -15.89
N PHE A 128 -8.30 -23.10 -15.66
CA PHE A 128 -7.03 -23.66 -16.12
C PHE A 128 -6.69 -24.97 -15.40
N ASP A 129 -7.01 -25.08 -14.11
CA ASP A 129 -6.88 -26.33 -13.36
C ASP A 129 -7.80 -27.43 -13.93
N GLU A 130 -9.02 -27.10 -14.32
CA GLU A 130 -9.93 -28.03 -15.01
C GLU A 130 -9.41 -28.43 -16.40
N LEU A 131 -8.83 -27.50 -17.16
CA LEU A 131 -8.17 -27.82 -18.43
C LEU A 131 -6.97 -28.75 -18.23
N ILE A 132 -6.16 -28.53 -17.19
CA ILE A 132 -5.04 -29.42 -16.85
C ILE A 132 -5.59 -30.82 -16.50
N ARG A 133 -6.66 -30.92 -15.71
CA ARG A 133 -7.33 -32.20 -15.40
C ARG A 133 -7.73 -32.93 -16.68
N GLN A 134 -8.47 -32.26 -17.58
CA GLN A 134 -8.94 -32.86 -18.84
C GLN A 134 -7.79 -33.29 -19.76
N VAL A 135 -6.76 -32.46 -19.90
CA VAL A 135 -5.58 -32.77 -20.74
C VAL A 135 -4.77 -33.91 -20.13
N THR A 136 -4.63 -33.97 -18.81
CA THR A 136 -3.91 -35.06 -18.11
C THR A 136 -4.59 -36.41 -18.36
N ILE A 137 -5.93 -36.45 -18.30
CA ILE A 137 -6.69 -37.69 -18.57
C ILE A 137 -6.50 -38.15 -20.02
N ASN A 138 -6.36 -37.22 -20.97
CA ASN A 138 -6.09 -37.56 -22.36
C ASN A 138 -4.63 -37.98 -22.59
N CYS A 139 -3.68 -37.29 -21.95
CA CYS A 139 -2.23 -37.52 -22.06
C CYS A 139 -1.54 -36.85 -20.87
N ALA A 140 -1.04 -37.69 -19.96
CA ALA A 140 -0.49 -37.26 -18.68
C ALA A 140 0.72 -36.32 -18.85
N GLU A 141 1.59 -36.58 -19.82
CA GLU A 141 2.80 -35.80 -20.09
C GLU A 141 2.47 -34.37 -20.50
N ARG A 142 1.40 -34.19 -21.30
CA ARG A 142 0.90 -32.86 -21.67
C ARG A 142 0.31 -32.13 -20.47
N GLY A 143 -0.42 -32.84 -19.62
CA GLY A 143 -0.94 -32.32 -18.35
C GLY A 143 0.17 -31.81 -17.44
N LEU A 144 1.22 -32.61 -17.25
CA LEU A 144 2.39 -32.26 -16.45
C LEU A 144 3.17 -31.08 -17.05
N LEU A 145 3.23 -30.94 -18.38
CA LEU A 145 3.82 -29.77 -19.01
C LEU A 145 3.01 -28.51 -18.69
N LEU A 146 1.68 -28.56 -18.81
CA LEU A 146 0.81 -27.42 -18.48
C LEU A 146 0.88 -27.05 -17.00
N LEU A 147 1.01 -28.02 -16.10
CA LEU A 147 1.27 -27.80 -14.68
C LEU A 147 2.53 -26.95 -14.47
N ARG A 148 3.65 -27.30 -15.12
CA ARG A 148 4.90 -26.54 -15.00
C ARG A 148 4.74 -25.10 -15.50
N VAL A 149 4.08 -24.91 -16.66
CA VAL A 149 3.80 -23.57 -17.21
C VAL A 149 2.93 -22.76 -16.25
N ARG A 150 1.90 -23.37 -15.65
CA ARG A 150 1.06 -22.73 -14.62
C ARG A 150 1.89 -22.22 -13.46
N ASP A 151 2.76 -23.07 -12.91
CA ASP A 151 3.52 -22.77 -11.70
C ASP A 151 4.61 -21.73 -11.98
N GLU A 152 5.23 -21.75 -13.16
CA GLU A 152 6.15 -20.70 -13.62
C GLU A 152 5.45 -19.34 -13.75
N ILE A 153 4.25 -19.29 -14.32
CA ILE A 153 3.46 -18.05 -14.41
C ILE A 153 3.08 -17.55 -13.01
N LYS A 154 2.68 -18.45 -12.09
CA LYS A 154 2.36 -18.10 -10.70
C LYS A 154 3.58 -17.50 -9.99
N MET A 155 4.76 -18.11 -10.13
CA MET A 155 6.01 -17.63 -9.56
C MET A 155 6.39 -16.25 -10.13
N THR A 156 6.28 -16.08 -11.44
CA THR A 156 6.56 -14.82 -12.13
C THR A 156 5.62 -13.71 -11.67
N LEU A 157 4.33 -14.00 -11.53
CA LEU A 157 3.33 -13.05 -11.02
C LEU A 157 3.64 -12.62 -9.58
N ALA A 158 4.02 -13.56 -8.71
CA ALA A 158 4.39 -13.28 -7.32
C ALA A 158 5.65 -12.39 -7.23
N ALA A 159 6.63 -12.63 -8.11
CA ALA A 159 7.81 -11.78 -8.20
C ALA A 159 7.45 -10.35 -8.62
N TYR A 160 6.60 -10.18 -9.65
CA TYR A 160 6.12 -8.86 -10.06
C TYR A 160 5.31 -8.16 -8.98
N GLN A 161 4.47 -8.89 -8.24
CA GLN A 161 3.72 -8.33 -7.11
C GLN A 161 4.65 -7.82 -6.02
N THR A 162 5.69 -8.59 -5.68
CA THR A 162 6.69 -8.20 -4.67
C THR A 162 7.47 -6.96 -5.12
N LEU A 163 7.87 -6.90 -6.39
CA LEU A 163 8.55 -5.75 -6.96
C LEU A 163 7.67 -4.50 -6.94
N TYR A 164 6.39 -4.63 -7.28
CA TYR A 164 5.41 -3.54 -7.26
C TYR A 164 5.15 -3.03 -5.84
N GLN A 165 5.01 -3.92 -4.86
CA GLN A 165 4.88 -3.52 -3.45
C GLN A 165 6.13 -2.79 -2.96
N SER A 166 7.32 -3.26 -3.37
CA SER A 166 8.60 -2.64 -3.03
C SER A 166 8.75 -1.25 -3.66
N SER A 167 8.29 -1.06 -4.90
CA SER A 167 8.37 0.24 -5.59
C SER A 167 7.42 1.27 -4.97
N ILE A 168 6.20 0.87 -4.59
CA ILE A 168 5.28 1.73 -3.84
C ILE A 168 5.89 2.14 -2.50
N ALA A 169 6.42 1.17 -1.73
CA ALA A 169 7.03 1.44 -0.44
C ALA A 169 8.22 2.40 -0.56
N PHE A 170 9.04 2.26 -1.59
CA PHE A 170 10.13 3.19 -1.89
C PHE A 170 9.60 4.60 -2.18
N GLY A 171 8.57 4.73 -3.04
CA GLY A 171 7.95 6.01 -3.37
C GLY A 171 7.38 6.72 -2.14
N MET A 172 6.64 5.99 -1.30
CA MET A 172 6.11 6.52 -0.03
C MET A 172 7.22 6.99 0.91
N ARG A 173 8.30 6.21 1.06
CA ARG A 173 9.44 6.59 1.91
C ARG A 173 10.11 7.87 1.41
N LYS A 174 10.27 8.02 0.09
CA LYS A 174 10.86 9.22 -0.50
C LYS A 174 9.96 10.44 -0.37
N ALA A 175 8.65 10.28 -0.52
CA ALA A 175 7.69 11.35 -0.27
C ALA A 175 7.75 11.82 1.19
N LEU A 176 7.76 10.89 2.15
CA LEU A 176 7.87 11.22 3.57
C LEU A 176 9.21 11.89 3.90
N GLN A 177 10.32 11.38 3.33
CA GLN A 177 11.65 11.97 3.51
C GLN A 177 11.73 13.40 2.98
N ALA A 178 11.00 13.73 1.91
CA ALA A 178 10.97 15.08 1.35
C ALA A 178 10.16 16.07 2.20
N GLU A 179 9.15 15.61 2.91
CA GLU A 179 8.35 16.44 3.83
C GLU A 179 9.01 16.58 5.21
N GLN A 180 9.95 15.71 5.58
CA GLN A 180 10.63 15.76 6.87
C GLN A 180 11.43 17.07 7.05
N GLY A 181 11.15 17.81 8.14
CA GLY A 181 11.83 19.06 8.47
C GLY A 181 11.37 20.27 7.66
N LYS A 182 10.45 20.09 6.71
CA LYS A 182 9.86 21.20 5.94
C LYS A 182 9.07 22.14 6.85
N GLU A 183 8.28 21.60 7.79
CA GLU A 183 7.51 22.40 8.75
C GLU A 183 8.42 23.26 9.64
N ASP A 184 9.51 22.67 10.16
CA ASP A 184 10.49 23.40 10.97
C ASP A 184 11.15 24.55 10.18
N LEU A 185 11.52 24.30 8.91
CA LEU A 185 12.08 25.31 8.04
C LEU A 185 11.08 26.43 7.71
N ILE A 186 9.80 26.08 7.52
CA ILE A 186 8.73 27.08 7.31
C ILE A 186 8.57 27.94 8.57
N ALA A 187 8.54 27.34 9.76
CA ALA A 187 8.44 28.07 11.02
C ALA A 187 9.63 29.03 11.22
N ILE A 188 10.86 28.58 10.96
CA ILE A 188 12.06 29.42 11.04
C ILE A 188 12.00 30.56 10.02
N ALA A 189 11.53 30.28 8.79
CA ALA A 189 11.42 31.30 7.76
C ALA A 189 10.41 32.38 8.14
N ASP A 190 9.29 32.02 8.76
CA ASP A 190 8.27 32.97 9.19
C ASP A 190 8.73 33.81 10.39
N GLU A 191 9.41 33.19 11.37
CA GLU A 191 10.05 33.91 12.48
C GLU A 191 11.08 34.94 11.96
N LEU A 192 11.97 34.53 11.05
CA LEU A 192 12.97 35.43 10.46
C LEU A 192 12.33 36.56 9.65
N ARG A 193 11.21 36.32 8.98
CA ARG A 193 10.45 37.36 8.28
C ARG A 193 9.88 38.37 9.26
N GLN A 194 9.31 37.91 10.37
CA GLN A 194 8.77 38.79 11.40
C GLN A 194 9.88 39.66 12.03
N GLN A 195 11.00 39.04 12.42
CA GLN A 195 12.16 39.76 12.96
C GLN A 195 12.71 40.79 11.97
N LYS A 196 12.79 40.45 10.67
CA LYS A 196 13.20 41.40 9.64
C LYS A 196 12.26 42.61 9.59
N THR A 197 10.95 42.39 9.58
CA THR A 197 9.98 43.50 9.54
C THR A 197 10.05 44.38 10.78
N GLU A 198 10.26 43.79 11.96
CA GLU A 198 10.42 44.53 13.21
C GLU A 198 11.72 45.36 13.22
N LEU A 199 12.83 44.79 12.73
CA LEU A 199 14.09 45.50 12.56
C LEU A 199 13.99 46.64 11.54
N GLU A 200 13.28 46.44 10.43
CA GLU A 200 13.03 47.50 9.45
C GLU A 200 12.22 48.66 10.05
N ASN A 201 11.18 48.35 10.84
CA ASN A 201 10.38 49.35 11.55
C ASN A 201 11.24 50.13 12.56
N THR A 202 11.99 49.44 13.42
CA THR A 202 12.88 50.11 14.39
C THR A 202 13.92 50.98 13.69
N LEU A 203 14.51 50.52 12.59
CA LEU A 203 15.47 51.29 11.80
C LEU A 203 14.84 52.56 11.22
N THR A 204 13.62 52.49 10.69
CA THR A 204 12.91 53.69 10.20
C THR A 204 12.59 54.67 11.32
N GLU A 205 12.16 54.19 12.49
CA GLU A 205 11.92 55.03 13.67
C GLU A 205 13.20 55.72 14.17
N LEU A 206 14.30 54.98 14.26
CA LEU A 206 15.58 55.54 14.70
C LEU A 206 16.11 56.57 13.70
N ARG A 207 15.99 56.33 12.39
CA ARG A 207 16.34 57.32 11.36
C ARG A 207 15.51 58.58 11.51
N HIS A 208 14.20 58.46 11.71
CA HIS A 208 13.35 59.62 11.90
C HIS A 208 13.71 60.43 13.16
N LYS A 209 14.03 59.74 14.27
CA LYS A 209 14.52 60.38 15.50
C LYS A 209 15.85 61.09 15.28
N PHE A 210 16.78 60.48 14.54
CA PHE A 210 18.06 61.06 14.19
C PHE A 210 17.88 62.34 13.35
N ASP A 211 17.10 62.28 12.27
CA ASP A 211 16.84 63.43 11.39
C ASP A 211 16.20 64.61 12.14
N LEU A 212 15.28 64.32 13.07
CA LEU A 212 14.66 65.34 13.93
C LEU A 212 15.66 65.97 14.90
N ALA A 213 16.55 65.16 15.49
CA ALA A 213 17.57 65.65 16.41
C ALA A 213 18.62 66.50 15.68
N GLU A 214 19.04 66.07 14.48
CA GLU A 214 19.97 66.82 13.63
C GLU A 214 19.40 68.17 13.23
N LYS A 215 18.12 68.23 12.80
CA LYS A 215 17.44 69.50 12.49
C LYS A 215 17.39 70.44 13.70
N ARG A 216 16.98 69.94 14.87
CA ARG A 216 16.95 70.75 16.10
C ARG A 216 18.33 71.27 16.48
N ALA A 217 19.37 70.44 16.37
CA ALA A 217 20.74 70.84 16.68
C ALA A 217 21.23 71.92 15.69
N ALA A 218 20.91 71.79 14.41
CA ALA A 218 21.23 72.79 13.39
C ALA A 218 20.50 74.12 13.65
N GLU A 219 19.21 74.08 13.97
CA GLU A 219 18.41 75.27 14.32
C GLU A 219 18.93 75.98 15.57
N LEU A 220 19.28 75.22 16.62
CA LEU A 220 19.87 75.76 17.85
C LEU A 220 21.21 76.43 17.57
N LYS A 221 22.09 75.78 16.80
CA LYS A 221 23.38 76.32 16.41
C LYS A 221 23.22 77.61 15.59
N GLU A 222 22.31 77.63 14.62
CA GLU A 222 22.04 78.82 13.80
C GLU A 222 21.48 79.97 14.67
N ALA A 223 20.60 79.68 15.63
CA ALA A 223 20.07 80.66 16.55
C ALA A 223 21.14 81.24 17.50
N GLU A 224 22.04 80.40 18.01
CA GLU A 224 23.19 80.83 18.81
C GLU A 224 24.15 81.69 17.99
N GLU A 225 24.50 81.27 16.77
CA GLU A 225 25.35 82.05 15.86
C GLU A 225 24.73 83.43 15.54
N LYS A 226 23.40 83.50 15.32
CA LYS A 226 22.68 84.79 15.17
C LYS A 226 22.77 85.67 16.41
N LYS A 227 22.51 85.12 17.60
CA LYS A 227 22.65 85.87 18.87
C LYS A 227 24.06 86.40 19.07
N TYR A 228 25.08 85.57 18.87
CA TYR A 228 26.48 85.98 19.01
C TYR A 228 26.87 87.05 17.98
N THR A 229 26.42 86.92 16.73
CA THR A 229 26.70 87.93 15.70
C THR A 229 26.01 89.27 15.99
N GLU A 230 24.77 89.26 16.45
CA GLU A 230 24.05 90.46 16.90
C GLU A 230 24.75 91.12 18.11
N GLU A 231 25.19 90.32 19.09
CA GLU A 231 25.90 90.81 20.28
C GLU A 231 27.27 91.42 19.91
N ILE A 232 28.03 90.76 19.02
CA ILE A 232 29.29 91.31 18.48
C ILE A 232 29.02 92.62 17.73
N GLN A 233 27.96 92.71 16.93
CA GLN A 233 27.61 93.94 16.22
C GLN A 233 27.21 95.06 17.18
N PHE A 234 26.42 94.75 18.21
CA PHE A 234 26.06 95.70 19.26
C PHE A 234 27.30 96.23 19.98
N LEU A 235 28.16 95.33 20.47
CA LEU A 235 29.41 95.68 21.15
C LEU A 235 30.32 96.53 20.25
N LYS A 236 30.45 96.20 18.95
CA LYS A 236 31.19 97.01 17.98
C LYS A 236 30.63 98.43 17.86
N LYS A 237 29.30 98.59 17.76
CA LYS A 237 28.65 99.91 17.71
C LYS A 237 28.88 100.71 18.98
N THR A 238 28.73 100.08 20.15
CA THR A 238 28.96 100.73 21.45
C THR A 238 30.42 101.14 21.61
N ASN A 239 31.37 100.26 21.25
CA ASN A 239 32.80 100.55 21.32
C ASN A 239 33.16 101.73 20.39
N LEU A 240 32.58 101.77 19.18
CA LEU A 240 32.74 102.91 18.26
C LEU A 240 32.17 104.21 18.86
N GLN A 241 30.96 104.19 19.42
CA GLN A 241 30.37 105.36 20.08
C GLN A 241 31.21 105.86 21.25
N LEU A 242 31.69 104.96 22.12
CA LEU A 242 32.58 105.29 23.23
C LEU A 242 33.90 105.88 22.74
N LYS A 243 34.46 105.32 21.65
CA LYS A 243 35.67 105.86 21.02
C LYS A 243 35.45 107.29 20.50
N THR A 244 34.34 107.54 19.80
CA THR A 244 33.99 108.89 19.32
C THR A 244 33.74 109.86 20.48
N GLN A 245 33.11 109.43 21.57
CA GLN A 245 32.94 110.25 22.78
C GLN A 245 34.28 110.59 23.44
N LEU A 246 35.18 109.62 23.56
CA LEU A 246 36.54 109.84 24.09
C LEU A 246 37.34 110.77 23.19
N GLU A 247 37.29 110.58 21.87
CA GLU A 247 37.90 111.50 20.89
C GLU A 247 37.33 112.92 21.01
N GLY A 248 36.02 113.07 21.28
CA GLY A 248 35.39 114.37 21.54
C GLY A 248 35.77 115.02 22.88
N ILE A 249 36.15 114.24 23.89
CA ILE A 249 36.64 114.72 25.20
C ILE A 249 38.14 115.07 25.13
N ILE A 250 38.91 114.34 24.32
CA ILE A 250 40.37 114.49 24.16
C ILE A 250 40.71 115.52 23.07
N ALA A 251 39.81 115.78 22.11
CA ALA A 251 39.99 116.84 21.12
C ALA A 251 40.04 118.21 21.81
N PRO A 252 41.08 119.03 21.57
CA PRO A 252 41.20 120.34 22.18
C PRO A 252 40.09 121.28 21.71
N LYS A 253 39.48 122.02 22.64
CA LYS A 253 38.58 123.14 22.28
C LYS A 253 39.43 124.29 21.73
N LYS A 254 39.47 124.37 20.39
CA LYS A 254 40.15 125.36 19.53
C LYS A 254 41.68 125.32 19.57
#